data_AF-A0A0J8RMS7-F1
#
_entry.id   AF-A0A0J8RMS7-F1
#
_cell.length_a   1.000
_cell.length_b   1.000
_cell.length_c   1.000
_cell.angle_alpha   90.00
_cell.angle_beta   90.00
_cell.angle_gamma   90.00
#
_symmetry.space_group_name_H-M   'P 1'
#
loop_
_entity.id
_entity.type
_entity.pdbx_description
1 polymer ?
#
loop_
_entity_poly.entity_id
_entity_poly.type
_entity_poly.pdbx_seq_one_letter_code
_entity_poly.pdbx_strand_id
1 'polypeptide(L)'
;MADSHEIEPQAKRRKIFNESSSGITQPVAIASSHQLRSLLVFQQSVSQEVKQGIRTFKDFLTSIGSEEDEKAKAKKLQILKSYCDSQVVKDAEGKPAACFLDLLQTWAFAESNNEESLLSLIPSVLALFLKTVSGQLSFRDFGLALCKFLLQKDQLKLFNRGLTASKSKEHLISPCLRLLTEVVSFDGGAIARVVYASRYITFKRLDIFLSGRKSNIEEEPEDHRKPSLRRIAQRYLLANFKFQGASAKEELVSQGKLIKAFLEEIRKDARDIVIDIIKTIDKHIVSDAELPRNSKSRFLNRSNLERLVTLYGYEKDSTEPTIKNESVSDEIHKFMLSIWSLAARNRMVSVREYSKCAPAGRYWMYFSWP
;
A
#
# COMPACT_ATOMS: atom_id res chain seq x y z
N MET A 1 15.31 86.99 -15.12
CA MET A 1 16.63 86.33 -14.94
C MET A 1 16.42 85.22 -13.93
N ALA A 2 16.82 84.01 -14.34
CA ALA A 2 16.86 82.70 -13.68
C ALA A 2 16.31 82.57 -12.24
N ASP A 3 15.36 81.66 -12.05
CA ASP A 3 15.53 80.62 -11.03
C ASP A 3 14.73 79.37 -11.40
N SER A 4 15.42 78.23 -11.55
CA SER A 4 14.87 76.95 -12.00
C SER A 4 14.72 76.05 -10.77
N HIS A 5 13.48 75.65 -10.50
CA HIS A 5 13.13 74.76 -9.39
C HIS A 5 13.80 73.37 -9.49
N GLU A 6 14.55 73.04 -8.44
CA GLU A 6 15.03 71.70 -8.10
C GLU A 6 13.87 70.71 -7.91
N ILE A 7 13.94 69.57 -8.58
CA ILE A 7 13.06 68.41 -8.39
C ILE A 7 13.83 67.37 -7.59
N GLU A 8 13.40 67.15 -6.35
CA GLU A 8 13.92 66.14 -5.44
C GLU A 8 13.31 64.75 -5.77
N PRO A 9 14.08 63.71 -6.13
CA PRO A 9 13.53 62.39 -6.38
C PRO A 9 13.35 61.59 -5.08
N GLN A 10 12.09 61.28 -4.78
CA GLN A 10 11.62 60.43 -3.69
C GLN A 10 12.42 59.12 -3.57
N ALA A 11 13.01 58.90 -2.39
CA ALA A 11 13.74 57.70 -2.04
C ALA A 11 12.82 56.46 -2.03
N LYS A 12 13.03 55.56 -3.01
CA LYS A 12 12.40 54.23 -3.06
C LYS A 12 12.88 53.39 -1.88
N ARG A 13 11.94 53.05 -1.00
CA ARG A 13 12.09 52.14 0.15
C ARG A 13 12.71 50.82 -0.31
N ARG A 14 13.97 50.57 0.08
CA ARG A 14 14.69 49.31 -0.20
C ARG A 14 13.98 48.15 0.49
N LYS A 15 13.56 47.15 -0.29
CA LYS A 15 13.19 45.82 0.23
C LYS A 15 14.46 45.19 0.79
N ILE A 16 14.50 45.00 2.11
CA ILE A 16 15.51 44.17 2.77
C ILE A 16 15.22 42.74 2.33
N PHE A 17 16.04 42.23 1.41
CA PHE A 17 16.10 40.83 1.05
C PHE A 17 16.72 40.11 2.24
N ASN A 18 15.88 39.56 3.11
CA ASN A 18 16.36 38.71 4.20
C ASN A 18 16.73 37.38 3.56
N GLU A 19 18.02 37.19 3.23
CA GLU A 19 18.62 35.90 2.91
C GLU A 19 18.50 35.00 4.14
N SER A 20 17.30 34.45 4.32
CA SER A 20 17.12 33.24 5.12
C SER A 20 17.70 32.13 4.28
N SER A 21 18.99 31.87 4.53
CA SER A 21 19.70 30.63 4.30
C SER A 21 18.73 29.47 4.03
N SER A 22 18.56 29.17 2.75
CA SER A 22 18.09 27.89 2.27
C SER A 22 19.17 26.88 2.64
N GLY A 23 19.15 26.47 3.92
CA GLY A 23 19.93 25.35 4.42
C GLY A 23 19.44 24.10 3.70
N ILE A 24 20.04 23.81 2.55
CA ILE A 24 20.14 22.46 2.03
C ILE A 24 20.85 21.69 3.11
N THR A 25 20.06 21.12 4.02
CA THR A 25 20.57 20.33 5.13
C THR A 25 21.15 19.09 4.47
N GLN A 26 22.48 19.00 4.45
CA GLN A 26 23.16 17.83 3.90
C GLN A 26 22.58 16.56 4.54
N PRO A 27 22.44 15.46 3.79
CA PRO A 27 21.95 14.20 4.34
C PRO A 27 22.88 13.77 5.48
N VAL A 28 22.35 13.79 6.71
CA VAL A 28 23.10 13.36 7.89
C VAL A 28 23.41 11.88 7.74
N ALA A 29 24.68 11.55 7.51
CA ALA A 29 25.14 10.18 7.44
C ALA A 29 25.01 9.53 8.83
N ILE A 30 24.05 8.62 8.99
CA ILE A 30 23.85 7.87 10.24
C ILE A 30 24.96 6.82 10.36
N ALA A 31 25.83 7.02 11.34
CA ALA A 31 27.00 6.18 11.61
C ALA A 31 26.80 5.27 12.85
N SER A 32 25.81 5.53 13.69
CA SER A 32 25.58 4.75 14.93
C SER A 32 24.12 4.62 15.34
N SER A 33 23.82 3.61 16.17
CA SER A 33 22.50 3.38 16.74
C SER A 33 22.10 4.45 17.77
N HIS A 34 23.07 5.06 18.45
CA HIS A 34 22.83 6.19 19.35
C HIS A 34 22.30 7.42 18.62
N GLN A 35 22.79 7.70 17.41
CA GLN A 35 22.27 8.78 16.56
C GLN A 35 20.81 8.51 16.15
N LEU A 36 20.46 7.27 15.80
CA LEU A 36 19.06 6.91 15.52
C LEU A 36 18.17 7.15 16.74
N ARG A 37 18.64 6.76 17.93
CA ARG A 37 17.91 6.99 19.17
C ARG A 37 17.71 8.47 19.43
N SER A 38 18.76 9.30 19.36
CA SER A 38 18.64 10.74 19.60
C SER A 38 17.72 11.45 18.61
N LEU A 39 17.69 11.00 17.34
CA LEU A 39 16.83 11.57 16.31
C LEU A 39 15.34 11.24 16.49
N LEU A 40 15.02 10.13 17.17
CA LEU A 40 13.67 9.59 17.28
C LEU A 40 13.09 9.66 18.69
N VAL A 41 13.79 10.32 19.62
CA VAL A 41 13.27 10.55 20.99
C VAL A 41 11.95 11.31 20.92
N PHE A 42 10.97 10.86 21.69
CA PHE A 42 9.70 11.55 21.80
C PHE A 42 9.88 12.94 22.42
N GLN A 43 9.28 13.94 21.79
CA GLN A 43 9.20 15.30 22.30
C GLN A 43 7.74 15.73 22.34
N GLN A 44 7.34 16.40 23.42
CA GLN A 44 5.98 16.95 23.58
C GLN A 44 5.74 18.22 22.74
N SER A 45 6.62 18.53 21.79
CA SER A 45 6.48 19.64 20.85
C SER A 45 6.52 19.13 19.42
N VAL A 46 5.62 19.65 18.57
CA VAL A 46 5.67 19.39 17.12
C VAL A 46 6.72 20.32 16.49
N SER A 47 7.99 20.08 16.83
CA SER A 47 9.10 20.86 16.30
C SER A 47 9.46 20.41 14.87
N GLN A 48 10.10 21.30 14.11
CA GLN A 48 10.69 20.92 12.82
C GLN A 48 11.78 19.86 13.00
N GLU A 49 12.43 19.82 14.16
CA GLU A 49 13.46 18.85 14.51
C GLU A 49 12.91 17.42 14.56
N VAL A 50 11.74 17.20 15.18
CA VAL A 50 11.06 15.88 15.20
C VAL A 50 10.75 15.42 13.78
N LYS A 51 10.18 16.31 12.95
CA LYS A 51 9.87 15.99 11.55
C LYS A 51 11.14 15.64 10.77
N GLN A 52 12.21 16.40 10.98
CA GLN A 52 13.49 16.17 10.33
C GLN A 52 14.13 14.86 10.80
N GLY A 53 14.09 14.53 12.09
CA GLY A 53 14.59 13.26 12.63
C GLY A 53 13.90 12.05 11.99
N ILE A 54 12.57 12.08 11.85
CA ILE A 54 11.81 11.02 11.20
C ILE A 54 12.11 10.94 9.69
N ARG A 55 12.30 12.08 9.01
CA ARG A 55 12.73 12.10 7.59
C ARG A 55 14.13 11.51 7.41
N THR A 56 15.09 11.90 8.24
CA THR A 56 16.45 11.33 8.23
C THR A 56 16.42 9.83 8.45
N PHE A 57 15.56 9.33 9.34
CA PHE A 57 15.38 7.89 9.52
C PHE A 57 14.77 7.21 8.28
N LYS A 58 13.78 7.83 7.65
CA LYS A 58 13.23 7.36 6.36
C LYS A 58 14.30 7.26 5.28
N ASP A 59 15.15 8.28 5.17
CA ASP A 59 16.20 8.36 4.16
C ASP A 59 17.27 7.29 4.43
N PHE A 60 17.60 7.04 5.70
CA PHE A 60 18.46 5.92 6.11
C PHE A 60 17.89 4.56 5.69
N LEU A 61 16.61 4.30 5.97
CA LEU A 61 15.95 3.05 5.56
C LEU A 61 15.90 2.90 4.04
N THR A 62 15.67 4.01 3.31
CA THR A 62 15.69 4.03 1.85
C THR A 62 17.10 3.68 1.34
N SER A 63 18.13 4.25 1.96
CA SER A 63 19.54 4.00 1.61
C SER A 63 20.00 2.56 1.87
N ILE A 64 19.28 1.80 2.71
CA ILE A 64 19.54 0.35 2.89
C ILE A 64 18.98 -0.44 1.71
N GLY A 65 17.80 -0.04 1.22
CA GLY A 65 17.13 -0.72 0.11
C GLY A 65 17.77 -0.47 -1.25
N SER A 66 18.42 0.68 -1.43
CA SER A 66 19.13 1.05 -2.67
C SER A 66 20.62 0.72 -2.66
N GLU A 67 21.16 0.15 -1.57
CA GLU A 67 22.58 -0.17 -1.47
C GLU A 67 22.90 -1.44 -2.26
N GLU A 68 23.78 -1.32 -3.25
CA GLU A 68 24.27 -2.45 -4.05
C GLU A 68 25.47 -3.15 -3.40
N ASP A 69 26.27 -2.43 -2.60
CA ASP A 69 27.35 -3.04 -1.83
C ASP A 69 26.80 -3.79 -0.61
N GLU A 70 26.79 -5.12 -0.69
CA GLU A 70 26.36 -6.00 0.39
C GLU A 70 27.12 -5.77 1.71
N LYS A 71 28.40 -5.34 1.67
CA LYS A 71 29.15 -5.02 2.91
C LYS A 71 28.64 -3.74 3.56
N ALA A 72 28.46 -2.67 2.78
CA ALA A 72 27.89 -1.41 3.26
C ALA A 72 26.46 -1.62 3.79
N LYS A 73 25.65 -2.40 3.07
CA LYS A 73 24.29 -2.77 3.45
C LYS A 73 24.26 -3.54 4.77
N ALA A 74 25.12 -4.54 4.93
CA ALA A 74 25.25 -5.31 6.19
C ALA A 74 25.60 -4.40 7.37
N LYS A 75 26.52 -3.43 7.19
CA LYS A 75 26.85 -2.45 8.24
C LYS A 75 25.64 -1.60 8.64
N LYS A 76 24.89 -1.06 7.67
CA LYS A 76 23.67 -0.28 7.96
C LYS A 76 22.61 -1.12 8.66
N LEU A 77 22.43 -2.39 8.24
CA LEU A 77 21.54 -3.33 8.91
C LEU A 77 21.99 -3.64 10.34
N GLN A 78 23.30 -3.73 10.61
CA GLN A 78 23.83 -3.91 11.96
C GLN A 78 23.52 -2.72 12.85
N ILE A 79 23.67 -1.48 12.34
CA ILE A 79 23.26 -0.25 13.04
C ILE A 79 21.77 -0.29 13.37
N LEU A 80 20.93 -0.64 12.39
CA LEU A 80 19.48 -0.76 12.58
C LEU A 80 19.13 -1.84 13.62
N LYS A 81 19.82 -2.98 13.60
CA LYS A 81 19.62 -4.07 14.56
C LYS A 81 19.96 -3.62 15.98
N SER A 82 21.13 -2.99 16.16
CA SER A 82 21.54 -2.44 17.47
C SER A 82 20.53 -1.42 18.00
N TYR A 83 19.97 -0.59 17.12
CA TYR A 83 18.88 0.32 17.50
C TYR A 83 17.61 -0.46 17.90
N CYS A 84 17.15 -1.41 17.09
CA CYS A 84 15.97 -2.22 17.39
C CYS A 84 16.10 -2.95 18.74
N ASP A 85 17.25 -3.60 19.00
CA ASP A 85 17.52 -4.32 20.24
C ASP A 85 17.42 -3.40 21.47
N SER A 86 17.77 -2.12 21.33
CA SER A 86 17.62 -1.11 22.40
C SER A 86 16.19 -0.61 22.63
N GLN A 87 15.30 -0.85 21.68
CA GLN A 87 13.91 -0.34 21.65
C GLN A 87 12.88 -1.41 22.00
N VAL A 88 13.29 -2.66 22.21
CA VAL A 88 12.40 -3.75 22.62
C VAL A 88 12.16 -3.67 24.12
N VAL A 89 10.91 -3.52 24.50
CA VAL A 89 10.45 -3.80 25.86
C VAL A 89 9.95 -5.24 25.90
N LYS A 90 10.58 -6.07 26.74
CA LYS A 90 10.20 -7.46 26.95
C LYS A 90 9.14 -7.57 28.04
N ASP A 91 8.20 -8.50 27.90
CA ASP A 91 7.25 -8.85 28.96
C ASP A 91 7.91 -9.70 30.06
N ALA A 92 7.11 -10.08 31.06
CA ALA A 92 7.51 -10.94 32.17
C ALA A 92 8.02 -12.33 31.73
N GLU A 93 7.69 -12.76 30.51
CA GLU A 93 8.10 -14.03 29.92
C GLU A 93 9.34 -13.87 29.00
N GLY A 94 9.90 -12.67 28.95
CA GLY A 94 11.08 -12.35 28.13
C GLY A 94 10.78 -12.18 26.64
N LYS A 95 9.52 -12.16 26.22
CA LYS A 95 9.10 -11.98 24.82
C LYS A 95 8.94 -10.50 24.50
N PRO A 96 9.23 -10.07 23.25
CA PRO A 96 9.08 -8.68 22.85
C PRO A 96 7.59 -8.27 22.88
N ALA A 97 7.25 -7.32 23.76
CA ALA A 97 5.87 -6.91 24.03
C ALA A 97 5.53 -5.53 23.44
N ALA A 98 6.49 -4.61 23.42
CA ALA A 98 6.35 -3.30 22.78
C ALA A 98 7.65 -2.88 22.10
N CYS A 99 7.51 -2.20 20.96
CA CYS A 99 8.62 -1.74 20.12
C CYS A 99 8.33 -0.31 19.65
N PHE A 100 9.39 0.49 19.44
CA PHE A 100 9.29 1.86 18.91
C PHE A 100 8.31 2.76 19.70
N LEU A 101 8.38 2.71 21.03
CA LEU A 101 7.50 3.48 21.91
C LEU A 101 7.55 4.98 21.60
N ASP A 102 8.74 5.56 21.44
CA ASP A 102 8.91 7.00 21.17
C ASP A 102 8.26 7.41 19.84
N LEU A 103 8.45 6.61 18.79
CA LEU A 103 7.87 6.88 17.47
C LEU A 103 6.34 6.76 17.49
N LEU A 104 5.80 5.79 18.23
CA LEU A 104 4.35 5.58 18.35
C LEU A 104 3.69 6.60 19.28
N GLN A 105 4.37 7.04 20.33
CA GLN A 105 3.97 8.19 21.15
C GLN A 105 3.94 9.47 20.31
N THR A 106 4.94 9.67 19.45
CA THR A 106 4.94 10.79 18.50
C THR A 106 3.75 10.72 17.54
N TRP A 107 3.37 9.51 17.10
CA TRP A 107 2.19 9.33 16.24
C TRP A 107 0.89 9.63 16.97
N ALA A 108 0.74 9.17 18.21
CA ALA A 108 -0.41 9.47 19.04
C ALA A 108 -0.52 10.97 19.38
N PHE A 109 0.61 11.62 19.68
CA PHE A 109 0.66 13.06 19.90
C PHE A 109 0.29 13.84 18.63
N ALA A 110 0.76 13.41 17.45
CA ALA A 110 0.36 14.00 16.18
C ALA A 110 -1.15 13.87 15.92
N GLU A 111 -1.77 12.77 16.35
CA GLU A 111 -3.22 12.59 16.26
C GLU A 111 -3.97 13.59 17.14
N SER A 112 -3.55 13.75 18.40
CA SER A 112 -4.15 14.69 19.35
C SER A 112 -4.02 16.16 18.91
N ASN A 113 -2.93 16.51 18.23
CA ASN A 113 -2.69 17.87 17.71
C ASN A 113 -3.16 18.07 16.26
N ASN A 114 -3.77 17.04 15.65
CA ASN A 114 -4.19 17.06 14.24
C ASN A 114 -3.06 17.42 13.24
N GLU A 115 -1.83 16.99 13.54
CA GLU A 115 -0.66 17.27 12.73
C GLU A 115 -0.58 16.30 11.53
N GLU A 116 -1.23 16.66 10.42
CA GLU A 116 -1.33 15.81 9.23
C GLU A 116 0.02 15.35 8.66
N SER A 117 1.05 16.19 8.77
CA SER A 117 2.39 15.88 8.26
C SER A 117 2.99 14.65 8.95
N LEU A 118 2.88 14.56 10.28
CA LEU A 118 3.36 13.44 11.08
C LEU A 118 2.42 12.23 10.96
N LEU A 119 1.10 12.46 10.89
CA LEU A 119 0.11 11.41 10.65
C LEU A 119 0.34 10.67 9.32
N SER A 120 0.93 11.33 8.33
CA SER A 120 1.36 10.71 7.06
C SER A 120 2.76 10.10 7.15
N LEU A 121 3.71 10.82 7.75
CA LEU A 121 5.13 10.47 7.72
C LEU A 121 5.43 9.21 8.53
N ILE A 122 4.87 9.07 9.74
CA ILE A 122 5.17 7.94 10.63
C ILE A 122 4.73 6.60 10.03
N PRO A 123 3.48 6.41 9.59
CA PRO A 123 3.10 5.15 8.93
C PRO A 123 3.89 4.87 7.65
N SER A 124 4.36 5.90 6.93
CA SER A 124 5.23 5.74 5.76
C SER A 124 6.60 5.17 6.14
N VAL A 125 7.19 5.66 7.23
CA VAL A 125 8.46 5.17 7.78
C VAL A 125 8.33 3.76 8.34
N LEU A 126 7.25 3.47 9.07
CA LEU A 126 7.00 2.12 9.59
C LEU A 126 6.80 1.10 8.47
N ALA A 127 6.11 1.47 7.39
CA ALA A 127 5.95 0.60 6.23
C ALA A 127 7.31 0.31 5.58
N LEU A 128 8.12 1.36 5.38
CA LEU A 128 9.46 1.20 4.83
C LEU A 128 10.35 0.34 5.74
N PHE A 129 10.27 0.51 7.05
CA PHE A 129 10.99 -0.30 8.02
C PHE A 129 10.63 -1.78 7.86
N LEU A 130 9.34 -2.13 7.91
CA LEU A 130 8.88 -3.52 7.76
C LEU A 130 9.30 -4.12 6.43
N LYS A 131 9.22 -3.34 5.35
CA LYS A 131 9.69 -3.77 4.04
C LYS A 131 11.19 -4.09 4.06
N THR A 132 12.01 -3.20 4.62
CA THR A 132 13.47 -3.36 4.72
C THR A 132 13.85 -4.58 5.57
N VAL A 133 13.12 -4.85 6.65
CA VAL A 133 13.43 -5.97 7.55
C VAL A 133 12.80 -7.30 7.15
N SER A 134 11.80 -7.31 6.25
CA SER A 134 11.04 -8.51 5.87
C SER A 134 11.90 -9.67 5.35
N GLY A 135 12.99 -9.38 4.65
CA GLY A 135 13.92 -10.38 4.12
C GLY A 135 15.05 -10.77 5.07
N GLN A 136 15.11 -10.20 6.28
CA GLN A 136 16.24 -10.34 7.20
C GLN A 136 15.85 -11.14 8.45
N LEU A 137 16.34 -12.37 8.56
CA LEU A 137 16.01 -13.28 9.66
C LEU A 137 16.31 -12.67 11.03
N SER A 138 17.35 -11.85 11.14
CA SER A 138 17.79 -11.20 12.37
C SER A 138 16.78 -10.21 12.96
N PHE A 139 15.78 -9.79 12.19
CA PHE A 139 14.74 -8.85 12.60
C PHE A 139 13.37 -9.50 12.74
N ARG A 140 13.26 -10.82 12.50
CA ARG A 140 11.99 -11.53 12.49
C ARG A 140 11.18 -11.30 13.77
N ASP A 141 11.79 -11.56 14.94
CA ASP A 141 11.11 -11.44 16.23
C ASP A 141 10.69 -10.00 16.53
N PHE A 142 11.56 -9.04 16.21
CA PHE A 142 11.25 -7.61 16.36
C PHE A 142 10.10 -7.18 15.46
N GLY A 143 10.12 -7.58 14.19
CA GLY A 143 9.08 -7.25 13.22
C GLY A 143 7.73 -7.88 13.58
N LEU A 144 7.73 -9.14 14.03
CA LEU A 144 6.51 -9.80 14.52
C LEU A 144 5.95 -9.08 15.75
N ALA A 145 6.79 -8.67 16.69
CA ALA A 145 6.38 -7.91 17.85
C ALA A 145 5.79 -6.54 17.47
N LEU A 146 6.46 -5.81 16.57
CA LEU A 146 5.97 -4.53 16.06
C LEU A 146 4.61 -4.68 15.36
N CYS A 147 4.47 -5.67 14.47
CA CYS A 147 3.21 -5.95 13.78
C CYS A 147 2.07 -6.24 14.77
N LYS A 148 2.32 -7.04 15.81
CA LYS A 148 1.33 -7.30 16.87
C LYS A 148 0.99 -6.05 17.66
N PHE A 149 2.01 -5.26 18.01
CA PHE A 149 1.83 -4.01 18.77
C PHE A 149 1.00 -2.98 18.00
N LEU A 150 1.25 -2.82 16.69
CA LEU A 150 0.48 -1.94 15.80
C LEU A 150 -1.00 -2.32 15.69
N LEU A 151 -1.35 -3.57 15.96
CA LEU A 151 -2.73 -4.08 15.92
C LEU A 151 -3.41 -4.07 17.29
N GLN A 152 -2.75 -3.56 18.34
CA GLN A 152 -3.40 -3.33 19.63
C GLN A 152 -4.41 -2.19 19.55
N LYS A 153 -5.39 -2.20 20.47
CA LYS A 153 -6.54 -1.29 20.46
C LYS A 153 -6.16 0.19 20.37
N ASP A 154 -5.10 0.61 21.07
CA ASP A 154 -4.69 2.02 21.07
C ASP A 154 -4.04 2.44 19.75
N GLN A 155 -3.20 1.58 19.17
CA GLN A 155 -2.55 1.84 17.88
C GLN A 155 -3.56 1.77 16.71
N LEU A 156 -4.58 0.89 16.82
CA LEU A 156 -5.67 0.81 15.84
C LEU A 156 -6.49 2.11 15.72
N LYS A 157 -6.55 2.94 16.78
CA LYS A 157 -7.19 4.26 16.68
C LYS A 157 -6.47 5.17 15.68
N LEU A 158 -5.14 5.08 15.62
CA LEU A 158 -4.30 5.85 14.68
C LEU A 158 -4.56 5.41 13.22
N PHE A 159 -4.67 4.10 12.98
CA PHE A 159 -5.12 3.60 11.67
C PHE A 159 -6.53 4.06 11.33
N ASN A 160 -7.46 3.99 12.27
CA ASN A 160 -8.83 4.45 12.05
C ASN A 160 -8.88 5.94 11.70
N ARG A 161 -8.04 6.79 12.32
CA ARG A 161 -7.90 8.22 11.94
C ARG A 161 -7.49 8.37 10.48
N GLY A 162 -6.46 7.66 10.03
CA GLY A 162 -6.00 7.70 8.64
C GLY A 162 -7.01 7.15 7.64
N LEU A 163 -7.64 6.00 7.94
CA LEU A 163 -8.60 5.31 7.05
C LEU A 163 -10.00 5.95 7.05
N THR A 164 -10.31 6.83 7.99
CA THR A 164 -11.58 7.59 7.99
C THR A 164 -11.45 8.99 7.41
N ALA A 165 -10.23 9.42 7.03
CA ALA A 165 -10.02 10.68 6.33
C ALA A 165 -10.86 10.77 5.04
N SER A 166 -11.13 12.01 4.60
CA SER A 166 -11.81 12.23 3.32
C SER A 166 -10.97 11.64 2.18
N LYS A 167 -11.62 11.17 1.11
CA LYS A 167 -10.93 10.59 -0.05
C LYS A 167 -9.92 11.57 -0.69
N SER A 168 -10.16 12.87 -0.54
CA SER A 168 -9.23 13.93 -0.97
C SER A 168 -7.91 13.94 -0.20
N LYS A 169 -7.86 13.43 1.04
CA LYS A 169 -6.66 13.37 1.87
C LYS A 169 -5.90 12.05 1.66
N GLU A 170 -5.57 11.76 0.40
CA GLU A 170 -4.88 10.52 0.03
C GLU A 170 -3.51 10.38 0.71
N HIS A 171 -2.85 11.49 1.06
CA HIS A 171 -1.59 11.51 1.80
C HIS A 171 -1.71 10.92 3.22
N LEU A 172 -2.90 10.91 3.82
CA LEU A 172 -3.15 10.27 5.12
C LEU A 172 -3.52 8.78 4.96
N ILE A 173 -4.32 8.46 3.95
CA ILE A 173 -4.84 7.10 3.71
C ILE A 173 -3.73 6.19 3.18
N SER A 174 -2.97 6.67 2.18
CA SER A 174 -1.99 5.88 1.44
C SER A 174 -0.90 5.27 2.33
N PRO A 175 -0.24 6.00 3.26
CA PRO A 175 0.75 5.41 4.15
C PRO A 175 0.16 4.34 5.08
N CYS A 176 -1.08 4.52 5.56
CA CYS A 176 -1.74 3.54 6.41
C CYS A 176 -1.99 2.22 5.67
N LEU A 177 -2.48 2.29 4.43
CA LEU A 177 -2.69 1.09 3.60
C LEU A 177 -1.37 0.40 3.24
N ARG A 178 -0.30 1.15 2.93
CA ARG A 178 1.03 0.58 2.70
C ARG A 178 1.55 -0.13 3.96
N LEU A 179 1.41 0.50 5.12
CA LEU A 179 1.80 -0.10 6.39
C LEU A 179 1.02 -1.40 6.63
N LEU A 180 -0.30 -1.41 6.46
CA LEU A 180 -1.11 -2.63 6.60
C LEU A 180 -0.73 -3.71 5.58
N THR A 181 -0.31 -3.33 4.36
CA THR A 181 0.18 -4.26 3.34
C THR A 181 1.46 -4.95 3.79
N GLU A 182 2.40 -4.21 4.35
CA GLU A 182 3.64 -4.78 4.91
C GLU A 182 3.35 -5.64 6.14
N VAL A 183 2.46 -5.18 7.04
CA VAL A 183 2.05 -5.95 8.24
C VAL A 183 1.40 -7.29 7.86
N VAL A 184 0.52 -7.32 6.87
CA VAL A 184 -0.16 -8.56 6.46
C VAL A 184 0.77 -9.52 5.72
N SER A 185 1.80 -9.00 5.06
CA SER A 185 2.75 -9.81 4.26
C SER A 185 3.97 -10.25 5.07
N PHE A 186 4.16 -9.69 6.27
CA PHE A 186 5.34 -9.94 7.09
C PHE A 186 5.46 -11.43 7.50
N ASP A 187 6.68 -11.95 7.43
CA ASP A 187 7.02 -13.36 7.74
C ASP A 187 6.10 -14.37 7.02
N GLY A 188 5.80 -14.12 5.75
CA GLY A 188 4.92 -14.98 4.94
C GLY A 188 3.47 -14.99 5.39
N GLY A 189 3.00 -13.94 6.08
CA GLY A 189 1.62 -13.83 6.54
C GLY A 189 1.37 -14.27 7.97
N ALA A 190 2.41 -14.39 8.80
CA ALA A 190 2.29 -14.85 10.19
C ALA A 190 1.28 -14.03 11.03
N ILE A 191 1.09 -12.75 10.69
CA ILE A 191 0.18 -11.82 11.39
C ILE A 191 -1.14 -11.60 10.63
N ALA A 192 -1.33 -12.21 9.46
CA ALA A 192 -2.48 -11.99 8.59
C ALA A 192 -3.81 -12.22 9.32
N ARG A 193 -3.93 -13.31 10.10
CA ARG A 193 -5.12 -13.61 10.90
C ARG A 193 -5.44 -12.52 11.93
N VAL A 194 -4.43 -11.89 12.53
CA VAL A 194 -4.61 -10.82 13.51
C VAL A 194 -5.08 -9.54 12.82
N VAL A 195 -4.52 -9.21 11.65
CA VAL A 195 -5.00 -8.09 10.81
C VAL A 195 -6.49 -8.28 10.47
N TYR A 196 -6.87 -9.51 10.14
CA TYR A 196 -8.25 -9.87 9.82
C TYR A 196 -9.19 -9.82 11.03
N ALA A 197 -8.72 -10.22 12.22
CA ALA A 197 -9.51 -10.09 13.45
C ALA A 197 -9.95 -8.62 13.68
N SER A 198 -9.11 -7.66 13.29
CA SER A 198 -9.37 -6.22 13.36
C SER A 198 -10.02 -5.63 12.09
N ARG A 199 -10.67 -6.47 11.26
CA ARG A 199 -11.23 -6.08 9.94
C ARG A 199 -12.19 -4.89 9.94
N TYR A 200 -12.90 -4.67 11.04
CA TYR A 200 -13.80 -3.53 11.21
C TYR A 200 -13.09 -2.16 11.12
N ILE A 201 -11.77 -2.13 11.36
CA ILE A 201 -10.90 -0.97 11.10
C ILE A 201 -10.05 -1.21 9.84
N THR A 202 -9.36 -2.36 9.75
CA THR A 202 -8.32 -2.58 8.73
C THR A 202 -8.86 -2.71 7.30
N PHE A 203 -10.15 -2.99 7.12
CA PHE A 203 -10.84 -3.01 5.82
C PHE A 203 -11.89 -1.89 5.68
N LYS A 204 -11.97 -1.00 6.67
CA LYS A 204 -12.99 0.06 6.70
C LYS A 204 -12.84 0.94 5.47
N ARG A 205 -13.93 1.07 4.69
CA ARG A 205 -14.00 1.89 3.46
C ARG A 205 -13.05 1.46 2.33
N LEU A 206 -12.51 0.23 2.37
CA LEU A 206 -11.59 -0.23 1.33
C LEU A 206 -12.22 -0.21 -0.07
N ASP A 207 -13.52 -0.49 -0.17
CA ASP A 207 -14.33 -0.37 -1.39
C ASP A 207 -14.31 1.05 -1.98
N ILE A 208 -14.31 2.08 -1.14
CA ILE A 208 -14.26 3.49 -1.56
C ILE A 208 -12.88 3.87 -2.11
N PHE A 209 -11.81 3.31 -1.52
CA PHE A 209 -10.43 3.54 -1.97
C PHE A 209 -10.11 2.80 -3.26
N LEU A 210 -10.74 1.65 -3.47
CA LEU A 210 -10.65 0.89 -4.70
C LEU A 210 -11.42 1.59 -5.82
N SER A 211 -12.61 2.12 -5.55
CA SER A 211 -13.36 2.89 -6.56
C SER A 211 -12.49 4.03 -7.09
N GLY A 212 -12.32 4.20 -8.40
CA GLY A 212 -11.55 5.32 -8.94
C GLY A 212 -12.16 6.66 -8.54
N ARG A 213 -11.38 7.75 -8.71
CA ARG A 213 -12.01 9.07 -8.72
C ARG A 213 -12.90 9.11 -9.96
N LYS A 214 -14.19 9.40 -9.78
CA LYS A 214 -15.02 9.89 -10.88
C LYS A 214 -14.28 11.13 -11.38
N SER A 215 -13.70 11.05 -12.56
CA SER A 215 -12.98 12.14 -13.19
C SER A 215 -13.88 13.36 -13.20
N ASN A 216 -13.63 14.30 -12.29
CA ASN A 216 -13.90 15.67 -12.64
C ASN A 216 -12.91 15.96 -13.77
N ILE A 217 -13.50 16.14 -14.94
CA ILE A 217 -12.88 16.72 -16.13
C ILE A 217 -12.07 17.93 -15.62
N GLU A 218 -10.77 18.02 -15.92
CA GLU A 218 -9.79 19.08 -15.49
C GLU A 218 -8.82 18.77 -14.32
N GLU A 219 -8.27 17.56 -14.19
CA GLU A 219 -7.03 17.40 -13.39
C GLU A 219 -5.82 17.28 -14.35
N GLU A 220 -4.85 18.19 -14.16
CA GLU A 220 -3.51 18.26 -14.77
C GLU A 220 -2.85 16.89 -14.90
N PRO A 221 -1.86 16.69 -15.81
CA PRO A 221 -1.17 15.41 -15.93
C PRO A 221 -0.53 15.03 -14.58
N GLU A 222 -1.22 14.17 -13.83
CA GLU A 222 -0.77 13.62 -12.56
C GLU A 222 0.64 13.03 -12.77
N ASP A 223 1.57 13.43 -11.92
CA ASP A 223 2.93 12.93 -11.90
C ASP A 223 2.91 11.39 -11.84
N HIS A 224 3.15 10.74 -12.99
CA HIS A 224 3.12 9.29 -13.18
C HIS A 224 4.02 8.50 -12.21
N ARG A 225 4.86 9.20 -11.42
CA ARG A 225 5.74 8.62 -10.41
C ARG A 225 5.02 8.21 -9.12
N LYS A 226 3.89 8.84 -8.75
CA LYS A 226 3.22 8.53 -7.49
C LYS A 226 2.12 7.47 -7.69
N PRO A 227 2.16 6.32 -6.99
CA PRO A 227 1.11 5.33 -7.12
C PRO A 227 -0.21 5.87 -6.56
N SER A 228 -1.27 5.76 -7.36
CA SER A 228 -2.63 6.20 -7.00
C SER A 228 -3.16 5.47 -5.75
N LEU A 229 -4.12 6.09 -5.05
CA LEU A 229 -4.79 5.46 -3.91
C LEU A 229 -5.43 4.11 -4.29
N ARG A 230 -6.04 4.01 -5.49
CA ARG A 230 -6.60 2.76 -6.02
C ARG A 230 -5.55 1.67 -6.10
N ARG A 231 -4.38 1.96 -6.68
CA ARG A 231 -3.27 0.99 -6.80
C ARG A 231 -2.76 0.51 -5.43
N ILE A 232 -2.69 1.40 -4.45
CA ILE A 232 -2.27 1.05 -3.09
C ILE A 232 -3.32 0.16 -2.41
N ALA A 233 -4.60 0.50 -2.54
CA ALA A 233 -5.70 -0.31 -2.02
C ALA A 233 -5.77 -1.69 -2.69
N GLN A 234 -5.52 -1.78 -3.99
CA GLN A 234 -5.41 -3.05 -4.72
C GLN A 234 -4.29 -3.91 -4.16
N ARG A 235 -3.09 -3.37 -3.98
CA ARG A 235 -1.97 -4.11 -3.38
C ARG A 235 -2.29 -4.63 -1.98
N TYR A 236 -2.98 -3.84 -1.17
CA TYR A 236 -3.43 -4.28 0.15
C TYR A 236 -4.44 -5.45 0.06
N LEU A 237 -5.44 -5.36 -0.82
CA LEU A 237 -6.40 -6.44 -1.02
C LEU A 237 -5.73 -7.72 -1.56
N LEU A 238 -4.82 -7.57 -2.52
CA LEU A 238 -4.04 -8.68 -3.08
C LEU A 238 -3.18 -9.37 -2.01
N ALA A 239 -2.52 -8.61 -1.15
CA ALA A 239 -1.77 -9.17 -0.02
C ALA A 239 -2.67 -9.98 0.91
N ASN A 240 -3.90 -9.52 1.16
CA ASN A 240 -4.87 -10.30 1.92
C ASN A 240 -5.31 -11.58 1.20
N PHE A 241 -5.50 -11.57 -0.12
CA PHE A 241 -5.76 -12.82 -0.85
C PHE A 241 -4.56 -13.79 -0.79
N LYS A 242 -3.33 -13.28 -0.81
CA LYS A 242 -2.11 -14.10 -0.77
C LYS A 242 -1.92 -14.80 0.59
N PHE A 243 -2.15 -14.09 1.70
CA PHE A 243 -1.69 -14.51 3.03
C PHE A 243 -2.81 -14.90 4.01
N GLN A 244 -4.08 -14.56 3.75
CA GLN A 244 -5.17 -14.93 4.65
C GLN A 244 -5.56 -16.41 4.50
N GLY A 245 -6.03 -17.00 5.61
CA GLY A 245 -6.60 -18.35 5.61
C GLY A 245 -7.96 -18.43 4.88
N ALA A 246 -8.38 -19.64 4.53
CA ALA A 246 -9.58 -19.89 3.71
C ALA A 246 -10.87 -19.21 4.23
N SER A 247 -11.13 -19.27 5.54
CA SER A 247 -12.32 -18.65 6.16
C SER A 247 -12.34 -17.13 5.97
N ALA A 248 -11.22 -16.45 6.21
CA ALA A 248 -11.10 -15.01 6.01
C ALA A 248 -11.25 -14.62 4.54
N LYS A 249 -10.67 -15.43 3.63
CA LYS A 249 -10.83 -15.22 2.17
C LYS A 249 -12.27 -15.41 1.72
N GLU A 250 -12.99 -16.40 2.25
CA GLU A 250 -14.42 -16.59 1.95
C GLU A 250 -15.26 -15.37 2.34
N GLU A 251 -15.04 -14.83 3.55
CA GLU A 251 -15.75 -13.62 3.99
C GLU A 251 -15.40 -12.43 3.08
N LEU A 252 -14.13 -12.22 2.72
CA LEU A 252 -13.71 -11.13 1.82
C LEU A 252 -14.33 -11.24 0.42
N VAL A 253 -14.30 -12.44 -0.16
CA VAL A 253 -14.90 -12.72 -1.48
C VAL A 253 -16.42 -12.53 -1.45
N SER A 254 -17.05 -12.79 -0.31
CA SER A 254 -18.49 -12.62 -0.14
C SER A 254 -18.90 -11.14 -0.03
N GLN A 255 -17.95 -10.20 0.14
CA GLN A 255 -18.21 -8.77 0.11
C GLN A 255 -18.36 -8.26 -1.33
N GLY A 256 -19.54 -8.43 -1.91
CA GLY A 256 -19.82 -8.07 -3.31
C GLY A 256 -19.47 -6.62 -3.68
N LYS A 257 -19.68 -5.64 -2.77
CA LYS A 257 -19.29 -4.23 -2.99
C LYS A 257 -17.78 -4.06 -3.14
N LEU A 258 -17.00 -4.75 -2.29
CA LEU A 258 -15.54 -4.71 -2.32
C LEU A 258 -15.01 -5.30 -3.62
N ILE A 259 -15.47 -6.50 -3.98
CA ILE A 259 -15.04 -7.19 -5.20
C ILE A 259 -15.46 -6.43 -6.46
N LYS A 260 -16.67 -5.85 -6.48
CA LYS A 260 -17.11 -4.97 -7.56
C LYS A 260 -16.16 -3.79 -7.70
N ALA A 261 -15.90 -3.03 -6.62
CA ALA A 261 -15.00 -1.88 -6.67
C ALA A 261 -13.57 -2.25 -7.10
N PHE A 262 -13.10 -3.43 -6.70
CA PHE A 262 -11.79 -3.95 -7.11
C PHE A 262 -11.71 -4.17 -8.64
N LEU A 263 -12.72 -4.80 -9.24
CA LEU A 263 -12.73 -5.15 -10.67
C LEU A 263 -13.32 -4.08 -11.59
N GLU A 264 -14.02 -3.07 -11.05
CA GLU A 264 -14.88 -2.19 -11.86
C GLU A 264 -14.16 -1.43 -12.96
N GLU A 265 -12.95 -0.93 -12.67
CA GLU A 265 -12.14 -0.14 -13.59
C GLU A 265 -10.81 -0.82 -13.94
N ILE A 266 -10.76 -2.16 -13.85
CA ILE A 266 -9.52 -2.92 -14.03
C ILE A 266 -8.81 -2.65 -15.37
N ARG A 267 -9.56 -2.30 -16.42
CA ARG A 267 -9.01 -1.97 -17.74
C ARG A 267 -8.22 -0.65 -17.78
N LYS A 268 -8.47 0.27 -16.84
CA LYS A 268 -7.78 1.56 -16.74
C LYS A 268 -6.53 1.49 -15.84
N ASP A 269 -6.35 0.38 -15.12
CA ASP A 269 -5.21 0.21 -14.24
C ASP A 269 -3.95 -0.13 -15.05
N ALA A 270 -2.77 0.23 -14.55
CA ALA A 270 -1.49 -0.01 -15.23
C ALA A 270 -1.21 -1.51 -15.44
N ARG A 271 -0.40 -1.85 -16.46
CA ARG A 271 -0.24 -3.24 -16.92
C ARG A 271 0.20 -4.18 -15.79
N ASP A 272 1.18 -3.74 -15.01
CA ASP A 272 1.82 -4.58 -14.00
C ASP A 272 0.87 -4.97 -12.85
N ILE A 273 -0.04 -4.07 -12.45
CA ILE A 273 -1.02 -4.37 -11.40
C ILE A 273 -2.13 -5.27 -11.94
N VAL A 274 -2.56 -5.10 -13.19
CA VAL A 274 -3.56 -5.98 -13.82
C VAL A 274 -3.04 -7.42 -13.88
N ILE A 275 -1.79 -7.61 -14.28
CA ILE A 275 -1.15 -8.93 -14.30
C ILE A 275 -1.06 -9.53 -12.89
N ASP A 276 -0.65 -8.77 -11.88
CA ASP A 276 -0.61 -9.25 -10.49
C ASP A 276 -2.01 -9.61 -9.96
N ILE A 277 -3.05 -8.86 -10.37
CA ILE A 277 -4.45 -9.18 -10.06
C ILE A 277 -4.85 -10.54 -10.64
N ILE A 278 -4.63 -10.75 -11.95
CA ILE A 278 -4.97 -12.00 -12.63
C ILE A 278 -4.24 -13.18 -11.96
N LYS A 279 -2.91 -13.09 -11.82
CA LYS A 279 -2.08 -14.16 -11.22
C LYS A 279 -2.48 -14.46 -9.77
N THR A 280 -2.81 -13.43 -8.99
CA THR A 280 -3.22 -13.61 -7.59
C THR A 280 -4.58 -14.27 -7.48
N ILE A 281 -5.57 -13.85 -8.28
CA ILE A 281 -6.89 -14.48 -8.30
C ILE A 281 -6.78 -15.94 -8.73
N ASP A 282 -6.02 -16.23 -9.80
CA ASP A 282 -5.83 -17.59 -10.29
C ASP A 282 -5.25 -18.49 -9.20
N LYS A 283 -4.15 -18.06 -8.58
CA LYS A 283 -3.43 -18.87 -7.60
C LYS A 283 -4.14 -18.98 -6.25
N HIS A 284 -4.64 -17.87 -5.71
CA HIS A 284 -5.07 -17.78 -4.31
C HIS A 284 -6.58 -17.80 -4.09
N ILE A 285 -7.38 -17.76 -5.16
CA ILE A 285 -8.85 -17.86 -5.11
C ILE A 285 -9.35 -19.05 -5.94
N VAL A 286 -9.00 -19.09 -7.23
CA VAL A 286 -9.51 -20.10 -8.18
C VAL A 286 -8.88 -21.47 -7.93
N SER A 287 -7.55 -21.50 -7.87
CA SER A 287 -6.75 -22.73 -7.67
C SER A 287 -6.58 -23.12 -6.20
N ASP A 288 -7.05 -22.29 -5.27
CA ASP A 288 -6.95 -22.58 -3.84
C ASP A 288 -7.84 -23.78 -3.45
N ALA A 289 -7.23 -24.88 -3.04
CA ALA A 289 -7.94 -26.09 -2.66
C ALA A 289 -8.72 -25.96 -1.34
N GLU A 290 -8.31 -25.05 -0.45
CA GLU A 290 -8.96 -24.85 0.85
C GLU A 290 -10.24 -24.00 0.73
N LEU A 291 -10.35 -23.20 -0.34
CA LEU A 291 -11.50 -22.32 -0.53
C LEU A 291 -12.72 -23.11 -1.05
N PRO A 292 -13.89 -23.02 -0.40
CA PRO A 292 -15.08 -23.73 -0.84
C PRO A 292 -15.52 -23.34 -2.25
N ARG A 293 -16.08 -24.32 -2.98
CA ARG A 293 -16.62 -24.15 -4.34
C ARG A 293 -17.60 -22.97 -4.43
N ASN A 294 -18.47 -22.82 -3.42
CA ASN A 294 -19.46 -21.75 -3.38
C ASN A 294 -18.81 -20.37 -3.36
N SER A 295 -17.75 -20.17 -2.57
CA SER A 295 -16.99 -18.93 -2.48
C SER A 295 -16.35 -18.59 -3.83
N LYS A 296 -15.76 -19.59 -4.49
CA LYS A 296 -15.18 -19.41 -5.83
C LYS A 296 -16.23 -18.98 -6.87
N SER A 297 -17.42 -19.58 -6.82
CA SER A 297 -18.52 -19.22 -7.73
C SER A 297 -19.14 -17.86 -7.43
N ARG A 298 -19.17 -17.44 -6.15
CA ARG A 298 -19.55 -16.05 -5.81
C ARG A 298 -18.56 -15.05 -6.39
N PHE A 299 -17.26 -15.35 -6.35
CA PHE A 299 -16.22 -14.53 -6.96
C PHE A 299 -16.37 -14.50 -8.48
N LEU A 300 -16.48 -15.66 -9.13
CA LEU A 300 -16.62 -15.82 -10.58
C LEU A 300 -18.08 -15.71 -11.03
N ASN A 301 -18.82 -14.74 -10.48
CA ASN A 301 -20.14 -14.43 -10.98
C ASN A 301 -20.07 -13.77 -12.36
N ARG A 302 -21.21 -13.74 -13.06
CA ARG A 302 -21.33 -13.16 -14.40
C ARG A 302 -20.74 -11.76 -14.53
N SER A 303 -21.06 -10.85 -13.60
CA SER A 303 -20.60 -9.45 -13.68
C SER A 303 -19.07 -9.35 -13.54
N ASN A 304 -18.47 -10.15 -12.66
CA ASN A 304 -17.01 -10.16 -12.49
C ASN A 304 -16.30 -10.77 -13.69
N LEU A 305 -16.85 -11.85 -14.26
CA LEU A 305 -16.34 -12.46 -15.49
C LEU A 305 -16.44 -11.51 -16.69
N GLU A 306 -17.55 -10.80 -16.86
CA GLU A 306 -17.72 -9.80 -17.90
C GLU A 306 -16.62 -8.73 -17.83
N ARG A 307 -16.31 -8.23 -16.62
CA ARG A 307 -15.22 -7.25 -16.39
C ARG A 307 -13.85 -7.84 -16.73
N LEU A 308 -13.58 -9.07 -16.30
CA LEU A 308 -12.31 -9.75 -16.58
C LEU A 308 -12.11 -10.01 -18.08
N VAL A 309 -13.17 -10.39 -18.81
CA VAL A 309 -13.13 -10.61 -20.26
C VAL A 309 -12.79 -9.32 -21.03
N THR A 310 -13.12 -8.14 -20.51
CA THR A 310 -12.72 -6.88 -21.17
C THR A 310 -11.19 -6.72 -21.31
N LEU A 311 -10.41 -7.47 -20.51
CA LEU A 311 -8.94 -7.42 -20.54
C LEU A 311 -8.33 -8.05 -21.80
N TYR A 312 -9.07 -8.85 -22.58
CA TYR A 312 -8.62 -9.25 -23.93
C TYR A 312 -8.40 -8.03 -24.84
N GLY A 313 -9.13 -6.95 -24.59
CA GLY A 313 -8.97 -5.68 -25.30
C GLY A 313 -7.99 -4.71 -24.62
N TYR A 314 -7.23 -5.12 -23.61
CA TYR A 314 -6.35 -4.23 -22.84
C TYR A 314 -5.27 -3.60 -23.72
N GLU A 315 -4.56 -4.41 -24.51
CA GLU A 315 -3.43 -3.94 -25.34
C GLU A 315 -3.85 -2.96 -26.46
N LYS A 316 -5.14 -2.92 -26.82
CA LYS A 316 -5.67 -1.95 -27.80
C LYS A 316 -5.87 -0.55 -27.22
N ASP A 317 -6.10 -0.48 -25.91
CA ASP A 317 -6.41 0.76 -25.20
C ASP A 317 -5.18 1.29 -24.44
N SER A 318 -4.19 0.43 -24.18
CA SER A 318 -2.98 0.76 -23.45
C SER A 318 -1.93 1.42 -24.35
N THR A 319 -1.41 2.56 -23.93
CA THR A 319 -0.24 3.22 -24.54
C THR A 319 1.09 2.74 -23.91
N GLU A 320 1.03 1.92 -22.86
CA GLU A 320 2.23 1.42 -22.18
C GLU A 320 2.97 0.38 -23.04
N PRO A 321 4.29 0.51 -23.28
CA PRO A 321 5.05 -0.46 -24.06
C PRO A 321 5.10 -1.81 -23.34
N THR A 322 5.02 -2.93 -24.06
CA THR A 322 5.10 -4.28 -23.48
C THR A 322 6.50 -4.52 -22.92
N ILE A 323 6.63 -4.47 -21.60
CA ILE A 323 7.88 -4.76 -20.89
C ILE A 323 7.85 -6.23 -20.47
N LYS A 324 8.94 -6.98 -20.69
CA LYS A 324 9.13 -8.41 -20.28
C LYS A 324 8.27 -9.46 -20.99
N ASN A 325 7.71 -9.21 -22.18
CA ASN A 325 6.86 -10.16 -22.92
C ASN A 325 5.62 -10.67 -22.14
N GLU A 326 5.22 -10.02 -21.05
CA GLU A 326 3.99 -10.38 -20.33
C GLU A 326 2.82 -9.55 -20.86
N SER A 327 2.04 -10.14 -21.76
CA SER A 327 0.81 -9.56 -22.32
C SER A 327 -0.37 -9.79 -21.37
N VAL A 328 -1.19 -8.76 -21.14
CA VAL A 328 -2.42 -8.91 -20.33
C VAL A 328 -3.38 -9.88 -21.00
N SER A 329 -3.45 -9.85 -22.33
CA SER A 329 -4.32 -10.74 -23.13
C SER A 329 -3.94 -12.20 -22.93
N ASP A 330 -2.64 -12.50 -22.84
CA ASP A 330 -2.16 -13.87 -22.67
C ASP A 330 -2.43 -14.38 -21.25
N GLU A 331 -2.21 -13.53 -20.23
CA GLU A 331 -2.47 -13.88 -18.84
C GLU A 331 -3.97 -14.08 -18.58
N ILE A 332 -4.84 -13.22 -19.13
CA ILE A 332 -6.29 -13.44 -19.00
C ILE A 332 -6.73 -14.70 -19.78
N HIS A 333 -6.11 -14.99 -20.92
CA HIS A 333 -6.40 -16.21 -21.66
C HIS A 333 -6.07 -17.47 -20.85
N LYS A 334 -4.87 -17.52 -20.25
CA LYS A 334 -4.47 -18.61 -19.34
C LYS A 334 -5.44 -18.76 -18.17
N PHE A 335 -5.84 -17.64 -17.57
CA PHE A 335 -6.80 -17.62 -16.47
C PHE A 335 -8.17 -18.19 -16.87
N MET A 336 -8.72 -17.79 -18.03
CA MET A 336 -10.00 -18.30 -18.50
C MET A 336 -9.94 -19.81 -18.81
N LEU A 337 -8.83 -20.30 -19.38
CA LEU A 337 -8.59 -21.73 -19.58
C LEU A 337 -8.50 -22.49 -18.25
N SER A 338 -7.84 -21.92 -17.23
CA SER A 338 -7.75 -22.46 -15.88
C SER A 338 -9.16 -22.70 -15.29
N ILE A 339 -10.02 -21.68 -15.34
CA ILE A 339 -11.42 -21.77 -14.88
C ILE A 339 -12.18 -22.87 -15.62
N TRP A 340 -12.08 -22.91 -16.95
CA TRP A 340 -12.78 -23.91 -17.75
C TRP A 340 -12.32 -25.33 -17.43
N SER A 341 -11.02 -25.55 -17.28
CA SER A 341 -10.45 -26.86 -16.91
C SER A 341 -10.90 -27.31 -15.51
N LEU A 342 -11.02 -26.39 -14.55
CA LEU A 342 -11.49 -26.66 -13.20
C LEU A 342 -12.98 -26.97 -13.15
N ALA A 343 -13.76 -26.31 -14.00
CA ALA A 343 -15.18 -26.59 -14.18
C ALA A 343 -15.40 -27.99 -14.78
N ALA A 344 -14.65 -28.36 -15.82
CA ALA A 344 -14.69 -29.68 -16.44
C ALA A 344 -14.30 -30.82 -15.47
N ARG A 345 -13.37 -30.55 -14.55
CA ARG A 345 -12.95 -31.49 -13.48
C ARG A 345 -13.93 -31.55 -12.30
N ASN A 346 -15.10 -30.93 -12.40
CA ASN A 346 -16.11 -30.84 -11.35
C ASN A 346 -15.63 -30.13 -10.05
N ARG A 347 -14.50 -29.40 -10.10
CA ARG A 347 -13.91 -28.66 -8.97
C ARG A 347 -14.41 -27.21 -8.86
N MET A 348 -15.08 -26.73 -9.90
CA MET A 348 -15.90 -25.51 -9.93
C MET A 348 -17.31 -25.86 -10.42
N VAL A 349 -18.32 -25.02 -10.13
CA VAL A 349 -19.77 -25.30 -10.34
C VAL A 349 -20.08 -26.01 -11.66
N SER A 350 -21.09 -26.90 -11.61
CA SER A 350 -21.65 -27.63 -12.74
C SER A 350 -21.95 -26.65 -13.87
N VAL A 351 -21.14 -26.69 -14.91
CA VAL A 351 -21.49 -26.07 -16.20
C VAL A 351 -22.63 -26.93 -16.74
N ARG A 352 -23.89 -26.51 -16.55
CA ARG A 352 -24.98 -27.14 -17.30
C ARG A 352 -24.76 -26.80 -18.77
N GLU A 353 -24.60 -27.84 -19.58
CA GLU A 353 -24.59 -27.76 -21.04
C GLU A 353 -25.86 -27.06 -21.52
N TYR A 354 -25.69 -25.89 -22.15
CA TYR A 354 -26.71 -25.30 -22.99
C TYR A 354 -26.20 -25.29 -24.43
N SER A 355 -26.20 -26.48 -25.03
CA SER A 355 -26.08 -26.64 -26.47
C SER A 355 -27.45 -26.38 -27.09
N LYS A 356 -27.65 -25.22 -27.71
CA LYS A 356 -28.43 -25.06 -28.96
C LYS A 356 -28.46 -23.60 -29.47
N CYS A 357 -28.14 -23.51 -30.76
CA CYS A 357 -28.46 -22.45 -31.74
C CYS A 357 -27.53 -21.21 -31.85
N ALA A 358 -26.58 -21.24 -32.81
CA ALA A 358 -26.37 -20.20 -33.84
C ALA A 358 -25.22 -20.60 -34.83
N PRO A 359 -25.24 -20.08 -36.08
CA PRO A 359 -24.54 -20.67 -37.22
C PRO A 359 -23.07 -20.25 -37.35
N ALA A 360 -22.37 -21.03 -38.18
CA ALA A 360 -20.94 -21.03 -38.47
C ALA A 360 -20.24 -19.64 -38.48
N GLY A 361 -19.11 -19.55 -37.78
CA GLY A 361 -18.02 -18.64 -38.18
C GLY A 361 -17.49 -17.63 -37.16
N ARG A 362 -17.94 -17.61 -35.89
CA ARG A 362 -17.31 -16.78 -34.84
C ARG A 362 -17.26 -17.52 -33.51
N TYR A 363 -16.06 -17.82 -33.02
CA TYR A 363 -15.84 -18.31 -31.66
C TYR A 363 -16.07 -17.14 -30.67
N TRP A 364 -17.31 -16.96 -30.25
CA TRP A 364 -17.62 -16.26 -29.01
C TRP A 364 -17.99 -17.33 -27.97
N MET A 365 -17.22 -17.44 -26.89
CA MET A 365 -17.66 -18.19 -25.71
C MET A 365 -18.86 -17.46 -25.10
N TYR A 366 -20.07 -17.86 -25.47
CA TYR A 366 -21.28 -17.44 -24.78
C TYR A 366 -21.38 -18.21 -23.45
N PHE A 367 -21.03 -17.55 -22.36
CA PHE A 367 -21.44 -17.99 -21.03
C PHE A 367 -22.87 -17.49 -20.78
N SER A 368 -23.86 -18.37 -20.91
CA SER A 368 -25.24 -18.09 -20.49
C SER A 368 -25.43 -18.54 -19.04
N TRP A 369 -25.96 -17.66 -18.19
CA TRP A 369 -26.44 -17.93 -16.82
C TRP A 369 -27.81 -17.24 -16.64
N PRO A 370 -28.74 -17.85 -15.87
CA PRO A 370 -30.17 -17.54 -15.83
C PRO A 370 -30.52 -16.09 -15.52
#